data_AF-B4I3C4-F1
#
_entry.id   AF-B4I3C4-F1
#
_cell.length_a   1.000
_cell.length_b   1.000
_cell.length_c   1.000
_cell.angle_alpha   90.00
_cell.angle_beta   90.00
_cell.angle_gamma   90.00
#
_symmetry.space_group_name_H-M   'P 1'
#
loop_
_entity.id
_entity.type
_entity.pdbx_description
1 polymer ?
#
loop_
_entity_poly.entity_id
_entity_poly.type
_entity_poly.pdbx_seq_one_letter_code
_entity_poly.pdbx_strand_id
1 'polypeptide(L)'
;MKVTLAIATFCVVLACSHAARTTTTTATKPGRFLSLPVPAKCASRPKEFSYRGKNMFLTTHVPALANKKVDWLDGRNLCREYCMDLVALETQEKNNLIFRVIQQNDVPYIWTAGRICDFAGCENRPDLEPKTVYGWFWSATREKIQATNRIPQGWGYNPWSQTGHKKRPQPDNAEYDINQTKEQCLSVLNNVYNDGIAWHDVACYHEKPVICEDNEELLRYVAATNPGIRL
;
A
#
# COMPACT_ATOMS: atom_id res chain seq x y z
N MET A 1 -33.64 -28.41 84.44
CA MET A 1 -34.32 -27.74 83.31
C MET A 1 -33.63 -26.40 83.03
N LYS A 2 -32.77 -26.36 82.01
CA LYS A 2 -32.40 -25.13 81.30
C LYS A 2 -32.30 -25.53 79.82
N VAL A 3 -33.22 -24.98 79.03
CA VAL A 3 -33.40 -25.24 77.61
C VAL A 3 -32.34 -24.43 76.87
N THR A 4 -31.47 -25.10 76.12
CA THR A 4 -30.47 -24.46 75.25
C THR A 4 -31.11 -24.18 73.90
N LEU A 5 -31.24 -22.90 73.56
CA LEU A 5 -31.82 -22.40 72.33
C LEU A 5 -30.80 -22.51 71.19
N ALA A 6 -31.12 -23.27 70.14
CA ALA A 6 -30.30 -23.39 68.94
C ALA A 6 -30.48 -22.15 68.06
N ILE A 7 -29.38 -21.44 67.78
CA ILE A 7 -29.34 -20.32 66.84
C ILE A 7 -28.96 -20.88 65.47
N ALA A 8 -29.88 -20.76 64.51
CA ALA A 8 -29.67 -21.15 63.12
C ALA A 8 -28.80 -20.11 62.41
N THR A 9 -27.62 -20.52 61.95
CA THR A 9 -26.74 -19.73 61.08
C THR A 9 -27.28 -19.72 59.65
N PHE A 10 -27.65 -18.53 59.17
CA PHE A 10 -28.09 -18.29 57.80
C PHE A 10 -26.84 -18.15 56.90
N CYS A 11 -26.57 -19.15 56.05
CA CYS A 11 -25.51 -19.06 55.04
C CYS A 11 -25.96 -18.14 53.89
N VAL A 12 -25.41 -16.94 53.84
CA VAL A 12 -25.54 -16.04 52.69
C VAL A 12 -24.61 -16.55 51.58
N VAL A 13 -25.20 -17.09 50.51
CA VAL A 13 -24.46 -17.48 49.31
C VAL A 13 -24.19 -16.22 48.49
N LEU A 14 -22.94 -15.72 48.53
CA LEU A 14 -22.46 -14.69 47.63
C LEU A 14 -22.28 -15.28 46.22
N ALA A 15 -23.21 -14.97 45.31
CA ALA A 15 -23.07 -15.26 43.90
C ALA A 15 -22.02 -14.31 43.28
N CYS A 16 -20.77 -14.78 43.17
CA CYS A 16 -19.73 -14.07 42.42
C CYS A 16 -20.03 -14.12 40.92
N SER A 17 -20.62 -13.05 40.38
CA SER A 17 -20.78 -12.83 38.95
C SER A 17 -19.41 -12.65 38.30
N HIS A 18 -18.85 -13.72 37.73
CA HIS A 18 -17.64 -13.64 36.93
C HIS A 18 -17.98 -13.00 35.57
N ALA A 19 -17.78 -11.69 35.46
CA ALA A 19 -17.74 -11.02 34.16
C ALA A 19 -16.55 -11.59 33.38
N ALA A 20 -16.82 -12.51 32.45
CA ALA A 20 -15.84 -13.00 31.51
C ALA A 20 -15.37 -11.82 30.66
N ARG A 21 -14.19 -11.27 30.99
CA ARG A 21 -13.47 -10.37 30.09
C ARG A 21 -13.14 -11.16 28.85
N THR A 22 -13.86 -10.90 27.77
CA THR A 22 -13.47 -11.33 26.43
C THR A 22 -12.17 -10.59 26.11
N THR A 23 -11.03 -11.20 26.41
CA THR A 23 -9.77 -10.82 25.80
C THR A 23 -9.95 -11.07 24.30
N THR A 24 -10.29 -10.01 23.56
CA THR A 24 -9.96 -9.96 22.14
C THR A 24 -8.46 -10.14 22.04
N THR A 25 -8.03 -11.39 21.89
CA THR A 25 -6.74 -11.71 21.32
C THR A 25 -6.75 -11.04 19.95
N THR A 26 -6.08 -9.90 19.84
CA THR A 26 -5.61 -9.41 18.56
C THR A 26 -4.76 -10.54 18.00
N ALA A 27 -5.37 -11.38 17.17
CA ALA A 27 -4.66 -12.37 16.40
C ALA A 27 -3.59 -11.59 15.62
N THR A 28 -2.35 -11.68 16.08
CA THR A 28 -1.19 -11.24 15.33
C THR A 28 -1.26 -12.02 14.03
N LYS A 29 -1.71 -11.36 12.97
CA LYS A 29 -1.67 -11.93 11.62
C LYS A 29 -0.23 -12.44 11.44
N PRO A 30 -0.01 -13.71 11.07
CA PRO A 30 1.32 -14.12 10.62
C PRO A 30 1.81 -13.09 9.61
N GLY A 31 3.09 -12.74 9.67
CA GLY A 31 3.66 -11.64 8.89
C GLY A 31 3.15 -11.68 7.45
N ARG A 32 2.58 -10.57 6.97
CA ARG A 32 2.13 -10.49 5.59
C ARG A 32 3.37 -10.31 4.72
N PHE A 33 3.63 -11.28 3.84
CA PHE A 33 4.81 -11.29 2.98
C PHE A 33 4.42 -11.03 1.51
N LEU A 34 5.44 -10.76 0.70
CA LEU A 34 5.25 -10.65 -0.74
C LEU A 34 4.92 -12.02 -1.35
N SER A 35 3.86 -12.09 -2.15
CA SER A 35 3.46 -13.29 -2.87
C SER A 35 4.48 -13.65 -3.96
N LEU A 36 4.66 -14.95 -4.19
CA LEU A 36 5.32 -15.47 -5.39
C LEU A 36 4.38 -15.34 -6.60
N PRO A 37 4.92 -15.23 -7.82
CA PRO A 37 4.09 -15.23 -9.02
C PRO A 37 3.37 -16.55 -9.24
N VAL A 38 2.20 -16.50 -9.89
CA VAL A 38 1.41 -17.67 -10.27
C VAL A 38 1.61 -17.91 -11.77
N PRO A 39 2.30 -18.99 -12.20
CA PRO A 39 2.70 -19.17 -13.60
C PRO A 39 1.55 -19.04 -14.61
N ALA A 40 0.39 -19.63 -14.31
CA ALA A 40 -0.79 -19.55 -15.17
C ALA A 40 -1.32 -18.12 -15.32
N LYS A 41 -1.25 -17.29 -14.27
CA LYS A 41 -1.62 -15.87 -14.32
C LYS A 41 -0.58 -15.04 -15.05
N CYS A 42 0.71 -15.33 -14.88
CA CYS A 42 1.78 -14.67 -15.62
C CYS A 42 1.63 -14.85 -17.14
N ALA A 43 1.33 -16.08 -17.59
CA ALA A 43 1.13 -16.42 -18.99
C ALA A 43 -0.12 -15.76 -19.61
N SER A 44 -1.16 -15.55 -18.79
CA SER A 44 -2.43 -14.94 -19.23
C SER A 44 -2.63 -13.50 -18.74
N ARG A 45 -1.55 -12.83 -18.30
CA ARG A 45 -1.67 -11.51 -17.67
C ARG A 45 -2.22 -10.46 -18.65
N PRO A 46 -3.09 -9.56 -18.19
CA PRO A 46 -3.58 -8.47 -19.03
C PRO A 46 -2.43 -7.52 -19.45
N LYS A 47 -2.49 -7.07 -20.70
CA LYS A 47 -1.52 -6.16 -21.32
C LYS A 47 -2.29 -5.05 -22.02
N GLU A 48 -2.87 -4.14 -21.24
CA GLU A 48 -3.83 -3.14 -21.72
C GLU A 48 -3.15 -1.95 -22.40
N PHE A 49 -2.07 -1.46 -21.79
CA PHE A 49 -1.23 -0.39 -22.32
C PHE A 49 0.23 -0.68 -21.97
N SER A 50 1.17 0.06 -22.57
CA SER A 50 2.60 -0.17 -22.32
C SER A 50 3.42 1.11 -22.36
N TYR A 51 4.58 1.06 -21.70
CA TYR A 51 5.60 2.08 -21.77
C TYR A 51 6.97 1.43 -21.83
N ARG A 52 7.75 1.76 -22.87
CA ARG A 52 9.11 1.19 -23.10
C ARG A 52 9.17 -0.34 -22.99
N GLY A 53 8.18 -1.02 -23.57
CA GLY A 53 8.12 -2.49 -23.60
C GLY A 53 7.57 -3.14 -22.33
N LYS A 54 7.34 -2.40 -21.24
CA LYS A 54 6.66 -2.92 -20.05
C LYS A 54 5.16 -2.79 -20.22
N ASN A 55 4.44 -3.92 -20.18
CA ASN A 55 2.99 -3.92 -20.22
C ASN A 55 2.42 -3.53 -18.87
N MET A 56 1.23 -2.94 -18.89
CA MET A 56 0.49 -2.51 -17.72
C MET A 56 -1.00 -2.78 -17.91
N PHE A 57 -1.71 -2.87 -16.80
CA PHE A 57 -3.17 -2.84 -16.79
C PHE A 57 -3.72 -2.18 -15.52
N LEU A 58 -4.88 -1.56 -15.63
CA LEU A 58 -5.62 -1.03 -14.49
C LEU A 58 -6.58 -2.11 -13.96
N THR A 59 -6.54 -2.41 -12.65
CA THR A 59 -7.32 -3.54 -12.12
C THR A 59 -8.82 -3.39 -12.29
N THR A 60 -9.34 -2.15 -12.32
CA THR A 60 -10.78 -1.91 -12.51
C THR A 60 -11.28 -2.35 -13.89
N HIS A 61 -10.40 -2.50 -14.88
CA HIS A 61 -10.75 -2.95 -16.23
C HIS A 61 -10.79 -4.47 -16.38
N VAL A 62 -10.29 -5.20 -15.37
CA VAL A 62 -10.37 -6.67 -15.35
C VAL A 62 -11.66 -7.06 -14.64
N PRO A 63 -12.62 -7.76 -15.27
CA PRO A 63 -13.93 -8.03 -14.68
C PRO A 63 -13.88 -8.69 -13.30
N ALA A 64 -12.94 -9.63 -13.09
CA ALA A 64 -12.74 -10.31 -11.81
C ALA A 64 -12.17 -9.40 -10.70
N LEU A 65 -11.65 -8.22 -11.05
CA LEU A 65 -11.01 -7.27 -10.15
C LEU A 65 -11.70 -5.88 -10.15
N ALA A 66 -12.79 -5.72 -10.90
CA ALA A 66 -13.41 -4.42 -11.17
C ALA A 66 -13.72 -3.60 -9.91
N ASN A 67 -14.24 -4.27 -8.88
CA ASN A 67 -14.61 -3.67 -7.60
C ASN A 67 -13.57 -3.93 -6.49
N LYS A 68 -12.43 -4.54 -6.83
CA LYS A 68 -11.42 -4.92 -5.84
C LYS A 68 -10.55 -3.71 -5.51
N LYS A 69 -10.68 -3.24 -4.26
CA LYS A 69 -9.77 -2.29 -3.63
C LYS A 69 -8.99 -3.03 -2.56
N VAL A 70 -7.71 -2.71 -2.42
CA VAL A 70 -6.79 -3.42 -1.52
C VAL A 70 -5.85 -2.43 -0.86
N ASP A 71 -5.36 -2.78 0.32
CA ASP A 71 -4.25 -2.06 0.93
C ASP A 71 -2.97 -2.17 0.10
N TRP A 72 -1.95 -1.40 0.44
CA TRP A 72 -0.75 -1.28 -0.40
C TRP A 72 -0.01 -2.62 -0.60
N LEU A 73 0.11 -3.43 0.47
CA LEU A 73 0.82 -4.72 0.38
C LEU A 73 0.00 -5.75 -0.40
N ASP A 74 -1.31 -5.81 -0.19
CA ASP A 74 -2.19 -6.68 -0.99
C ASP A 74 -2.25 -6.22 -2.46
N GLY A 75 -2.10 -4.92 -2.72
CA GLY A 75 -1.93 -4.36 -4.06
C GLY A 75 -0.68 -4.88 -4.75
N ARG A 76 0.46 -4.87 -4.05
CA ARG A 76 1.68 -5.52 -4.54
C ARG A 76 1.47 -7.00 -4.80
N ASN A 77 0.91 -7.74 -3.84
CA ASN A 77 0.70 -9.18 -3.97
C ASN A 77 -0.21 -9.53 -5.13
N LEU A 78 -1.29 -8.76 -5.33
CA LEU A 78 -2.18 -8.90 -6.47
C LEU A 78 -1.40 -8.81 -7.79
N CYS A 79 -0.59 -7.77 -7.98
CA CYS A 79 0.19 -7.62 -9.20
C CYS A 79 1.25 -8.71 -9.37
N ARG A 80 1.91 -9.12 -8.28
CA ARG A 80 2.97 -10.13 -8.27
C ARG A 80 2.52 -11.48 -8.74
N GLU A 81 1.28 -11.87 -8.44
CA GLU A 81 0.68 -13.09 -8.98
C GLU A 81 0.67 -13.13 -10.52
N TYR A 82 0.65 -11.97 -11.20
CA TYR A 82 0.70 -11.84 -12.65
C TYR A 82 2.12 -11.63 -13.22
N CYS A 83 3.18 -11.85 -12.44
CA CYS A 83 4.56 -11.47 -12.81
C CYS A 83 4.72 -9.97 -13.07
N MET A 84 3.88 -9.17 -12.42
CA MET A 84 3.90 -7.72 -12.46
C MET A 84 4.17 -7.20 -11.04
N ASP A 85 4.23 -5.90 -10.86
CA ASP A 85 4.22 -5.28 -9.54
C ASP A 85 3.43 -3.97 -9.61
N LEU A 86 3.25 -3.26 -8.50
CA LEU A 86 2.66 -1.92 -8.57
C LEU A 86 3.49 -1.02 -9.50
N VAL A 87 2.80 -0.12 -10.21
CA VAL A 87 3.48 0.81 -11.11
C VAL A 87 4.46 1.71 -10.34
N ALA A 88 5.72 1.75 -10.77
CA ALA A 88 6.69 2.76 -10.37
C ALA A 88 6.54 3.98 -11.29
N LEU A 89 6.81 5.23 -10.91
CA LEU A 89 6.65 6.39 -11.81
C LEU A 89 7.98 7.12 -12.03
N GLU A 90 8.93 6.42 -12.66
CA GLU A 90 10.36 6.80 -12.69
C GLU A 90 10.67 7.96 -13.65
N THR A 91 9.83 8.19 -14.65
CA THR A 91 10.02 9.23 -15.67
C THR A 91 8.77 10.09 -15.80
N GLN A 92 8.94 11.35 -16.19
CA GLN A 92 7.81 12.27 -16.39
C GLN A 92 6.84 11.75 -17.44
N GLU A 93 7.34 11.13 -18.53
CA GLU A 93 6.50 10.59 -19.59
C GLU A 93 5.61 9.46 -19.06
N LYS A 94 6.16 8.58 -18.22
CA LYS A 94 5.39 7.50 -17.57
C LYS A 94 4.40 8.05 -16.55
N ASN A 95 4.78 9.07 -15.77
CA ASN A 95 3.87 9.76 -14.86
C ASN A 95 2.68 10.37 -15.62
N ASN A 96 2.94 11.10 -16.71
CA ASN A 96 1.91 11.72 -17.54
C ASN A 96 1.02 10.68 -18.24
N LEU A 97 1.59 9.53 -18.64
CA LEU A 97 0.79 8.40 -19.15
C LEU A 97 -0.20 7.91 -18.09
N ILE A 98 0.27 7.66 -16.87
CA ILE A 98 -0.59 7.17 -15.78
C ILE A 98 -1.63 8.22 -15.36
N PHE A 99 -1.27 9.51 -15.33
CA PHE A 99 -2.24 10.57 -15.06
C PHE A 99 -3.34 10.62 -16.12
N ARG A 100 -3.00 10.43 -17.41
CA ARG A 100 -4.01 10.32 -18.48
C ARG A 100 -4.91 9.10 -18.32
N VAL A 101 -4.35 7.94 -17.96
CA VAL A 101 -5.15 6.73 -17.67
C VAL A 101 -6.12 6.99 -16.53
N ILE A 102 -5.67 7.60 -15.43
CA ILE A 102 -6.51 7.96 -14.29
C ILE A 102 -7.62 8.93 -14.70
N GLN A 103 -7.27 9.99 -15.44
CA GLN A 103 -8.22 11.01 -15.89
C GLN A 103 -9.27 10.45 -16.86
N GLN A 104 -8.86 9.68 -17.87
CA GLN A 104 -9.74 9.15 -18.91
C GLN A 104 -10.74 8.11 -18.37
N ASN A 105 -10.38 7.41 -17.31
CA ASN A 105 -11.19 6.37 -16.70
C ASN A 105 -11.87 6.83 -15.40
N ASP A 106 -11.82 8.13 -15.09
CA ASP A 106 -12.39 8.75 -13.89
C ASP A 106 -12.05 7.99 -12.59
N VAL A 107 -10.79 7.57 -12.47
CA VAL A 107 -10.32 6.82 -11.31
C VAL A 107 -10.00 7.81 -10.20
N PRO A 108 -10.58 7.70 -8.99
CA PRO A 108 -10.39 8.71 -7.94
C PRO A 108 -8.99 8.65 -7.33
N TYR A 109 -8.36 7.48 -7.31
CA TYR A 109 -7.05 7.25 -6.76
C TYR A 109 -6.52 5.86 -7.13
N ILE A 110 -5.20 5.71 -7.18
CA ILE A 110 -4.53 4.40 -7.31
C ILE A 110 -3.33 4.33 -6.37
N TRP A 111 -3.02 3.12 -5.92
CA TRP A 111 -1.71 2.85 -5.32
C TRP A 111 -0.62 2.77 -6.39
N THR A 112 0.57 3.26 -6.03
CA THR A 112 1.81 3.07 -6.78
C THR A 112 2.79 2.23 -5.96
N ALA A 113 3.93 1.86 -6.55
CA ALA A 113 4.99 1.16 -5.81
C ALA A 113 5.78 2.04 -4.83
N GLY A 114 5.47 3.34 -4.71
CA GLY A 114 6.25 4.25 -3.87
C GLY A 114 6.09 3.94 -2.39
N ARG A 115 7.22 3.88 -1.67
CA ARG A 115 7.31 3.59 -0.24
C ARG A 115 8.44 4.41 0.37
N ILE A 116 8.27 4.90 1.59
CA ILE A 116 9.36 5.50 2.36
C ILE A 116 10.25 4.43 3.03
N CYS A 117 11.57 4.62 3.08
CA CYS A 117 12.51 3.67 3.70
C CYS A 117 12.55 3.87 5.22
N ASP A 118 11.52 3.40 5.93
CA ASP A 118 11.37 3.54 7.37
C ASP A 118 11.11 2.23 8.12
N PHE A 119 11.55 1.13 7.51
CA PHE A 119 11.47 -0.23 8.04
C PHE A 119 12.89 -0.83 8.26
N ALA A 120 12.93 -2.03 8.83
CA ALA A 120 14.17 -2.73 9.13
C ALA A 120 15.04 -2.93 7.87
N GLY A 121 16.31 -2.54 7.94
CA GLY A 121 17.25 -2.49 6.82
C GLY A 121 17.48 -1.08 6.24
N CYS A 122 16.71 -0.09 6.67
CA CYS A 122 16.89 1.33 6.30
C CYS A 122 17.68 2.13 7.37
N GLU A 123 18.14 1.48 8.43
CA GLU A 123 18.91 2.14 9.50
C GLU A 123 20.28 2.61 9.01
N ASN A 124 20.83 3.65 9.65
CA ASN A 124 22.18 4.17 9.40
C ASN A 124 22.43 4.61 7.94
N ARG A 125 21.40 5.10 7.26
CA ARG A 125 21.46 5.62 5.89
C ARG A 125 21.34 7.16 5.89
N PRO A 126 22.45 7.89 6.11
CA PRO A 126 22.42 9.36 6.19
C PRO A 126 21.98 10.00 4.87
N ASP A 127 22.15 9.31 3.73
CA ASP A 127 21.68 9.76 2.41
C ASP A 127 20.15 9.72 2.24
N LEU A 128 19.44 9.14 3.21
CA LEU A 128 17.98 9.09 3.27
C LEU A 128 17.41 10.10 4.26
N GLU A 129 18.24 10.86 4.99
CA GLU A 129 17.77 11.78 6.02
C GLU A 129 17.68 13.25 5.55
N PRO A 130 16.60 13.98 5.86
CA PRO A 130 15.38 13.51 6.52
C PRO A 130 14.56 12.58 5.62
N LYS A 131 14.01 11.49 6.19
CA LYS A 131 13.28 10.45 5.44
C LYS A 131 12.13 10.98 4.59
N THR A 132 11.39 11.97 5.07
CA THR A 132 10.26 12.57 4.32
C THR A 132 10.72 13.25 3.02
N VAL A 133 11.99 13.65 2.93
CA VAL A 133 12.56 14.30 1.75
C VAL A 133 13.33 13.30 0.88
N TYR A 134 14.22 12.49 1.45
CA TYR A 134 15.16 11.66 0.68
C TYR A 134 14.91 10.16 0.78
N GLY A 135 13.97 9.72 1.62
CA GLY A 135 13.74 8.33 1.97
C GLY A 135 12.83 7.56 1.02
N TRP A 136 12.22 8.20 0.03
CA TRP A 136 11.26 7.57 -0.88
C TRP A 136 11.93 6.76 -1.99
N PHE A 137 11.36 5.61 -2.33
CA PHE A 137 11.83 4.75 -3.41
C PHE A 137 10.68 3.94 -4.03
N TRP A 138 10.88 3.44 -5.25
CA TRP A 138 9.96 2.54 -5.92
C TRP A 138 10.23 1.11 -5.48
N SER A 139 9.36 0.53 -4.65
CA SER A 139 9.56 -0.82 -4.11
C SER A 139 9.50 -1.95 -5.16
N ALA A 140 8.98 -1.66 -6.36
CA ALA A 140 8.94 -2.56 -7.50
C ALA A 140 10.29 -2.68 -8.23
N THR A 141 11.04 -1.57 -8.34
CA THR A 141 12.29 -1.49 -9.12
C THR A 141 13.53 -1.19 -8.26
N ARG A 142 13.32 -0.85 -6.99
CA ARG A 142 14.34 -0.40 -6.02
C ARG A 142 15.00 0.93 -6.38
N GLU A 143 14.46 1.66 -7.35
CA GLU A 143 14.97 2.98 -7.73
C GLU A 143 14.60 4.05 -6.69
N LYS A 144 15.55 4.94 -6.39
CA LYS A 144 15.34 6.06 -5.47
C LYS A 144 14.40 7.09 -6.11
N ILE A 145 13.40 7.55 -5.37
CA ILE A 145 12.61 8.72 -5.73
C ILE A 145 13.44 9.94 -5.32
N GLN A 146 13.62 10.89 -6.25
CA GLN A 146 14.37 12.11 -5.97
C GLN A 146 13.70 12.95 -4.88
N ALA A 147 14.46 13.87 -4.30
CA ALA A 147 14.02 14.65 -3.15
C ALA A 147 12.63 15.30 -3.37
N THR A 148 11.72 15.07 -2.44
CA THR A 148 10.29 15.42 -2.59
C THR A 148 10.02 16.93 -2.66
N ASN A 149 10.97 17.75 -2.20
CA ASN A 149 10.86 19.20 -2.10
C ASN A 149 11.45 19.97 -3.30
N ARG A 150 11.74 19.30 -4.42
CA ARG A 150 12.24 19.94 -5.64
C ARG A 150 11.77 19.20 -6.89
N ILE A 151 11.85 19.87 -8.02
CA ILE A 151 11.60 19.24 -9.32
C ILE A 151 12.66 18.16 -9.56
N PRO A 152 12.27 16.89 -9.82
CA PRO A 152 13.22 15.85 -10.13
C PRO A 152 14.02 16.17 -11.40
N GLN A 153 15.29 15.77 -11.46
CA GLN A 153 16.11 15.92 -12.66
C GLN A 153 15.44 15.25 -13.85
N GLY A 154 15.32 15.98 -14.97
CA GLY A 154 14.64 15.53 -16.19
C GLY A 154 13.14 15.76 -16.21
N TRP A 155 12.56 16.34 -15.15
CA TRP A 155 11.15 16.71 -15.07
C TRP A 155 10.99 18.22 -15.23
N GLY A 156 9.84 18.65 -15.74
CA GLY A 156 9.42 20.05 -15.83
C GLY A 156 8.57 20.51 -14.65
N TYR A 157 8.14 19.60 -13.77
CA TYR A 157 7.37 19.91 -12.56
C TYR A 157 7.61 18.89 -11.44
N ASN A 158 7.26 19.26 -10.22
CA ASN A 158 7.28 18.36 -9.07
C ASN A 158 5.91 17.66 -8.96
N PRO A 159 5.83 16.32 -9.03
CA PRO A 159 4.56 15.61 -8.99
C PRO A 159 3.93 15.50 -7.58
N TRP A 160 4.68 15.79 -6.51
CA TRP A 160 4.13 15.88 -5.17
C TRP A 160 3.19 17.08 -5.05
N SER A 161 2.00 16.85 -4.48
CA SER A 161 1.00 17.91 -4.33
C SER A 161 1.54 19.06 -3.48
N GLN A 162 1.10 20.27 -3.80
CA GLN A 162 1.41 21.47 -3.01
C GLN A 162 0.42 21.68 -1.84
N THR A 163 -0.55 20.78 -1.70
CA THR A 163 -1.57 20.80 -0.66
C THR A 163 -1.96 19.37 -0.26
N GLY A 164 -2.83 19.24 0.74
CA GLY A 164 -3.31 17.97 1.27
C GLY A 164 -4.27 18.23 2.41
N HIS A 165 -4.45 17.25 3.30
CA HIS A 165 -5.32 17.41 4.47
C HIS A 165 -4.92 18.62 5.34
N LYS A 166 -3.61 18.84 5.54
CA LYS A 166 -3.09 19.96 6.33
C LYS A 166 -2.95 21.27 5.54
N LYS A 167 -3.36 21.32 4.26
CA LYS A 167 -3.13 22.45 3.34
C LYS A 167 -1.65 22.83 3.22
N ARG A 168 -0.78 21.81 3.18
CA ARG A 168 0.68 21.93 3.05
C ARG A 168 1.19 20.99 1.96
N PRO A 169 2.38 21.24 1.40
CA PRO A 169 2.97 20.36 0.40
C PRO A 169 3.21 18.94 0.93
N GLN A 170 2.97 17.96 0.05
CA GLN A 170 3.21 16.55 0.28
C GLN A 170 4.69 16.19 0.06
N PRO A 171 5.23 15.14 0.71
CA PRO A 171 4.58 14.33 1.73
C PRO A 171 4.52 15.05 3.09
N ASP A 172 3.36 15.02 3.76
CA ASP A 172 3.12 15.79 4.99
C ASP A 172 2.83 14.93 6.24
N ASN A 173 2.77 13.61 6.08
CA ASN A 173 2.48 12.63 7.12
C ASN A 173 1.30 13.11 8.00
N ALA A 174 0.24 13.57 7.33
CA ALA A 174 -0.98 14.12 7.88
C ALA A 174 -1.56 13.25 8.97
N GLU A 175 -1.78 11.97 8.66
CA GLU A 175 -2.51 11.05 9.52
C GLU A 175 -1.81 10.79 10.86
N TYR A 176 -0.48 10.95 10.91
CA TYR A 176 0.29 10.74 12.14
C TYR A 176 -0.12 11.72 13.24
N ASP A 177 -0.39 12.98 12.88
CA ASP A 177 -0.83 14.00 13.84
C ASP A 177 -2.28 13.76 14.30
N ILE A 178 -3.06 12.94 13.57
CA ILE A 178 -4.47 12.65 13.86
C ILE A 178 -4.58 11.42 14.75
N ASN A 179 -3.93 10.32 14.36
CA ASN A 179 -4.12 9.01 14.99
C ASN A 179 -2.82 8.22 15.17
N GLN A 180 -1.65 8.85 15.00
CA GLN A 180 -0.33 8.22 15.09
C GLN A 180 -0.05 7.17 14.02
N THR A 181 -0.83 7.11 12.95
CA THR A 181 -0.55 6.27 11.78
C THR A 181 0.35 7.00 10.80
N LYS A 182 1.43 6.36 10.38
CA LYS A 182 2.36 6.95 9.40
C LYS A 182 1.85 6.77 7.97
N GLU A 183 2.00 7.82 7.17
CA GLU A 183 1.72 7.81 5.74
C GLU A 183 2.94 7.38 4.96
N GLN A 184 3.06 6.06 4.85
CA GLN A 184 4.29 5.39 4.45
C GLN A 184 4.32 5.04 2.96
N CYS A 185 3.17 5.12 2.27
CA CYS A 185 2.96 4.64 0.92
C CYS A 185 2.54 5.78 -0.01
N LEU A 186 2.96 5.71 -1.28
CA LEU A 186 2.68 6.74 -2.27
C LEU A 186 1.43 6.37 -3.07
N SER A 187 0.43 7.25 -3.04
CA SER A 187 -0.77 7.17 -3.88
C SER A 187 -0.76 8.30 -4.90
N VAL A 188 -1.30 8.04 -6.09
CA VAL A 188 -1.78 9.12 -6.96
C VAL A 188 -3.24 9.37 -6.62
N LEU A 189 -3.59 10.61 -6.31
CA LEU A 189 -4.96 11.04 -6.05
C LEU A 189 -5.45 11.91 -7.21
N ASN A 190 -6.70 11.73 -7.62
CA ASN A 190 -7.33 12.52 -8.67
C ASN A 190 -8.20 13.61 -8.04
N ASN A 191 -7.61 14.79 -7.88
CA ASN A 191 -8.26 16.03 -7.45
C ASN A 191 -9.01 15.95 -6.11
N VAL A 192 -8.57 15.07 -5.21
CA VAL A 192 -9.21 14.86 -3.89
C VAL A 192 -9.13 16.13 -3.02
N TYR A 193 -8.07 16.94 -3.18
CA TYR A 193 -7.86 18.17 -2.41
C TYR A 193 -7.95 19.45 -3.27
N ASN A 194 -8.64 19.36 -4.42
CA ASN A 194 -8.72 20.44 -5.42
C ASN A 194 -7.33 20.89 -5.94
N ASP A 195 -6.46 19.91 -6.18
CA ASP A 195 -5.04 20.05 -6.51
C ASP A 195 -4.66 19.38 -7.83
N GLY A 196 -5.65 18.95 -8.61
CA GLY A 196 -5.44 18.15 -9.82
C GLY A 196 -5.02 16.72 -9.50
N ILE A 197 -4.40 16.05 -10.47
CA ILE A 197 -3.85 14.70 -10.27
C ILE A 197 -2.42 14.86 -9.74
N ALA A 198 -2.15 14.37 -8.53
CA ALA A 198 -0.88 14.56 -7.85
C ALA A 198 -0.50 13.38 -6.95
N TRP A 199 0.77 13.33 -6.54
CA TRP A 199 1.28 12.36 -5.59
C TRP A 199 1.03 12.82 -4.15
N HIS A 200 0.59 11.89 -3.31
CA HIS A 200 0.35 12.07 -1.89
C HIS A 200 0.96 10.91 -1.11
N ASP A 201 1.49 11.18 0.08
CA ASP A 201 1.71 10.11 1.04
C ASP A 201 0.39 9.74 1.69
N VAL A 202 0.16 8.44 1.86
CA VAL A 202 -1.09 7.91 2.39
C VAL A 202 -0.76 6.72 3.29
N ALA A 203 -1.50 6.54 4.38
CA ALA A 203 -1.35 5.36 5.21
C ALA A 203 -1.63 4.08 4.42
N CYS A 204 -0.72 3.12 4.53
CA CYS A 204 -0.68 1.96 3.65
C CYS A 204 -1.91 1.04 3.78
N TYR A 205 -2.72 1.17 4.83
CA TYR A 205 -3.91 0.36 5.06
C TYR A 205 -5.11 0.78 4.20
N HIS A 206 -5.10 1.99 3.63
CA HIS A 206 -6.21 2.46 2.80
C HIS A 206 -6.40 1.57 1.57
N GLU A 207 -7.65 1.27 1.26
CA GLU A 207 -7.98 0.40 0.13
C GLU A 207 -8.15 1.20 -1.16
N LYS A 208 -7.38 0.84 -2.19
CA LYS A 208 -7.41 1.49 -3.52
C LYS A 208 -7.32 0.45 -4.63
N PRO A 209 -7.82 0.75 -5.85
CA PRO A 209 -7.42 -0.01 -7.03
C PRO A 209 -5.94 0.23 -7.32
N VAL A 210 -5.36 -0.60 -8.19
CA VAL A 210 -3.93 -0.57 -8.53
C VAL A 210 -3.73 -0.60 -10.03
N ILE A 211 -2.58 -0.08 -10.47
CA ILE A 211 -2.07 -0.34 -11.82
C ILE A 211 -0.89 -1.29 -11.66
N CYS A 212 -0.96 -2.43 -12.33
CA CYS A 212 0.10 -3.43 -12.36
C CYS A 212 1.01 -3.18 -13.58
N GLU A 213 2.32 -3.25 -13.40
CA GLU A 213 3.36 -3.12 -14.44
C GLU A 213 4.25 -4.37 -14.47
N ASP A 214 4.63 -4.83 -15.68
CA ASP A 214 5.58 -5.91 -15.87
C ASP A 214 6.83 -5.78 -14.97
N ASN A 215 7.15 -6.87 -14.25
CA ASN A 215 8.35 -6.95 -13.43
C ASN A 215 9.31 -7.98 -14.00
N GLU A 216 10.44 -7.51 -14.53
CA GLU A 216 11.47 -8.33 -15.17
C GLU A 216 12.01 -9.43 -14.25
N GLU A 217 12.21 -9.17 -12.96
CA GLU A 217 12.70 -10.18 -12.02
C GLU A 217 11.69 -11.32 -11.86
N LEU A 218 10.40 -11.00 -11.79
CA LEU A 218 9.34 -12.00 -11.64
C LEU A 218 9.10 -12.78 -12.94
N LEU A 219 9.13 -12.11 -14.09
CA LEU A 219 9.05 -12.75 -15.40
C LEU A 219 10.19 -13.74 -15.60
N ARG A 220 11.43 -13.33 -15.29
CA ARG A 220 12.62 -14.19 -15.38
C ARG A 220 12.53 -15.36 -14.40
N TYR A 221 12.09 -15.12 -13.16
CA TYR A 221 11.89 -16.18 -12.17
C TYR A 221 10.91 -17.25 -12.66
N VAL A 222 9.76 -16.85 -13.21
CA VAL A 222 8.76 -17.79 -13.71
C VAL A 222 9.25 -18.53 -14.95
N ALA A 223 9.90 -17.84 -15.89
CA ALA A 223 10.49 -18.47 -17.07
C ALA A 223 11.54 -19.53 -16.70
N ALA A 224 12.38 -19.27 -15.69
CA ALA A 224 13.41 -20.18 -15.23
C ALA A 224 12.86 -21.40 -14.48
N THR A 225 11.74 -21.24 -13.76
CA THR A 225 11.15 -22.29 -12.91
C THR A 225 10.04 -23.08 -13.60
N ASN A 226 9.59 -22.67 -14.80
CA ASN A 226 8.53 -23.32 -15.56
C ASN A 226 8.96 -23.48 -17.03
N PRO A 227 9.79 -24.49 -17.36
CA PRO A 227 10.25 -24.71 -18.73
C PRO A 227 9.09 -24.83 -19.74
N GLY A 228 9.20 -24.13 -20.86
CA GLY A 228 8.20 -24.14 -21.93
C GLY A 228 7.00 -23.20 -21.72
N ILE A 229 6.95 -22.46 -20.60
CA ILE A 229 5.93 -21.42 -20.40
C ILE A 229 6.10 -20.29 -21.43
N ARG A 230 4.97 -19.72 -21.87
CA ARG A 230 4.92 -18.54 -22.75
C ARG A 230 4.46 -17.33 -21.93
N LEU A 231 5.24 -16.26 -21.92
CA LEU A 231 5.00 -15.02 -21.17
C LEU A 231 4.74 -13.83 -22.11
#